data_AF-N9WDT7-F1
#
_entry.id   AF-N9WDT7-F1
#
_cell.length_a   1.000
_cell.length_b   1.000
_cell.length_c   1.000
_cell.angle_alpha   90.00
_cell.angle_beta   90.00
_cell.angle_gamma   90.00
#
_symmetry.space_group_name_H-M   'P 1'
#
loop_
_entity.id
_entity.type
_entity.pdbx_description
1 polymer ?
#
loop_
_entity_poly.entity_id
_entity_poly.type
_entity_poly.pdbx_seq_one_letter_code
_entity_poly.pdbx_strand_id
1 'polypeptide(L)'
;MKMPEMMEETMFAPCGMNCMVCYKHCFTKKTKQPCLGCLAGDETGKPKHCRKCKIKDCVHEKGITYCFTCARFPCTLIKNLEKSYNKRYKTSLIANSLYVSRYGLARFMMQQTSLYACSVCGGIYSLHDRICTECGNTFHKTELQ
;
A
#
# COMPACT_ATOMS: atom_id res chain seq x y z
N MET A 1 1.31 -14.21 5.05
CA MET A 1 0.80 -14.68 3.75
C MET A 1 1.96 -14.70 2.78
N LYS A 2 1.93 -15.49 1.70
CA LYS A 2 2.95 -15.41 0.64
C LYS A 2 2.71 -14.17 -0.22
N MET A 3 3.78 -13.58 -0.78
CA MET A 3 3.64 -12.50 -1.75
C MET A 3 3.02 -13.08 -3.04
N PRO A 4 1.89 -12.55 -3.52
CA PRO A 4 1.29 -13.03 -4.76
C PRO A 4 2.09 -12.56 -5.98
N GLU A 5 1.91 -13.22 -7.12
CA GLU A 5 2.52 -12.80 -8.39
C GLU A 5 1.84 -11.56 -8.97
N MET A 6 0.52 -11.46 -8.78
CA MET A 6 -0.31 -10.37 -9.31
C MET A 6 -0.95 -9.55 -8.19
N MET A 7 -1.17 -8.27 -8.48
CA MET A 7 -1.86 -7.34 -7.60
C MET A 7 -3.28 -7.09 -8.08
N GLU A 8 -4.25 -7.38 -7.22
CA GLU A 8 -5.64 -6.95 -7.40
C GLU A 8 -5.74 -5.41 -7.32
N GLU A 9 -6.56 -4.79 -8.17
CA GLU A 9 -6.72 -3.33 -8.19
C GLU A 9 -7.19 -2.78 -6.84
N THR A 10 -8.02 -3.56 -6.12
CA THR A 10 -8.52 -3.21 -4.80
C THR A 10 -7.40 -2.94 -3.78
N MET A 11 -6.23 -3.55 -4.01
CA MET A 11 -5.05 -3.49 -3.16
C MET A 11 -4.10 -2.35 -3.50
N PHE A 12 -4.36 -1.56 -4.53
CA PHE A 12 -3.65 -0.31 -4.78
C PHE A 12 -4.50 0.89 -4.36
N ALA A 13 -4.12 1.54 -3.26
CA ALA A 13 -4.91 2.63 -2.71
C ALA A 13 -4.87 3.87 -3.60
N PRO A 14 -5.91 4.74 -3.56
CA PRO A 14 -5.94 5.99 -4.32
C PRO A 14 -4.70 6.88 -4.11
N CYS A 15 -4.10 6.82 -2.92
CA CYS A 15 -2.94 7.61 -2.54
C CYS A 15 -1.58 7.04 -3.00
N GLY A 16 -1.53 5.85 -3.60
CA GLY A 16 -0.28 5.18 -4.00
C GLY A 16 0.24 4.13 -3.01
N MET A 17 -0.54 3.75 -2.01
CA MET A 17 -0.16 2.71 -1.06
C MET A 17 -0.43 1.32 -1.63
N ASN A 18 0.57 0.44 -1.59
CA ASN A 18 0.38 -0.99 -1.77
C ASN A 18 -0.25 -1.57 -0.49
N CYS A 19 -1.55 -1.83 -0.49
CA CYS A 19 -2.26 -2.36 0.68
C CYS A 19 -1.80 -3.77 1.06
N MET A 20 -1.16 -4.53 0.16
CA MET A 20 -0.67 -5.89 0.47
C MET A 20 0.41 -5.88 1.55
N VAL A 21 1.18 -4.80 1.63
CA VAL A 21 2.28 -4.66 2.61
C VAL A 21 1.86 -3.84 3.84
N CYS A 22 0.61 -3.39 3.90
CA CYS A 22 0.07 -2.66 5.04
C CYS A 22 -0.10 -3.59 6.25
N TYR A 23 0.26 -3.12 7.45
CA TYR A 23 0.10 -3.85 8.71
C TYR A 23 -1.24 -4.57 8.85
N LYS A 24 -2.34 -3.92 8.45
CA LYS A 24 -3.68 -4.46 8.66
C LYS A 24 -4.03 -5.59 7.70
N HIS A 25 -3.47 -5.58 6.49
CA HIS A 25 -3.54 -6.73 5.60
C HIS A 25 -2.57 -7.82 6.08
N CYS A 26 -1.31 -7.45 6.34
CA CYS A 26 -0.24 -8.35 6.75
C CYS A 26 -0.53 -9.22 7.99
N PHE A 27 -1.22 -8.68 9.01
CA PHE A 27 -1.44 -9.38 10.28
C PHE A 27 -2.86 -9.95 10.47
N THR A 28 -3.38 -10.57 9.40
CA THR A 28 -4.64 -11.32 9.37
C THR A 28 -4.71 -12.50 10.34
N LYS A 29 -3.59 -13.17 10.59
CA LYS A 29 -3.52 -14.32 11.53
C LYS A 29 -4.02 -13.96 12.94
N LYS A 30 -3.91 -12.69 13.35
CA LYS A 30 -4.41 -12.20 14.66
C LYS A 30 -5.88 -11.75 14.63
N THR A 31 -6.40 -11.31 13.49
CA THR A 31 -7.72 -10.65 13.42
C THR A 31 -8.79 -11.46 12.72
N LYS A 32 -8.47 -12.65 12.20
CA LYS A 32 -9.35 -13.59 11.46
C LYS A 32 -10.06 -13.02 10.21
N GLN A 33 -9.95 -11.71 9.97
CA GLN A 33 -10.56 -10.99 8.85
C GLN A 33 -9.53 -10.02 8.23
N PRO A 34 -9.06 -10.28 7.00
CA PRO A 34 -8.19 -9.39 6.25
C PRO A 34 -8.88 -8.08 5.87
N CYS A 35 -8.11 -7.00 5.84
CA CYS A 35 -8.50 -5.84 5.05
C CYS A 35 -8.27 -6.17 3.56
N LEU A 36 -9.34 -6.09 2.76
CA LEU A 36 -9.33 -6.39 1.31
C LEU A 36 -8.84 -5.23 0.42
N GLY A 37 -8.30 -4.18 1.05
CA GLY A 37 -7.72 -3.04 0.35
C GLY A 37 -8.56 -1.78 0.45
N CYS A 38 -7.97 -0.64 0.06
CA CYS A 38 -8.61 0.66 0.20
C CYS A 38 -9.78 0.85 -0.76
N LEU A 39 -9.69 0.26 -1.95
CA LEU A 39 -10.70 0.34 -3.01
C LEU A 39 -11.74 -0.77 -2.96
N ALA A 40 -11.56 -1.79 -2.10
CA ALA A 40 -12.60 -2.78 -1.86
C ALA A 40 -13.85 -2.10 -1.25
N GLY A 41 -15.02 -2.44 -1.80
CA GLY A 41 -16.31 -2.01 -1.27
C GLY A 41 -16.68 -2.70 0.05
N ASP A 42 -16.09 -3.87 0.31
CA ASP A 42 -16.18 -4.52 1.62
C ASP A 42 -15.32 -3.79 2.64
N GLU A 43 -15.96 -3.32 3.70
CA GLU A 43 -15.33 -2.60 4.81
C GLU A 43 -14.96 -3.55 5.97
N THR A 44 -15.26 -4.85 5.84
CA THR A 44 -14.87 -5.92 6.78
C THR A 44 -13.36 -5.97 6.91
N GLY A 45 -12.87 -6.07 8.14
CA GLY A 45 -11.42 -6.05 8.44
C GLY A 45 -10.73 -4.69 8.20
N LYS A 46 -11.35 -3.72 7.53
CA LYS A 46 -10.74 -2.40 7.27
C LYS A 46 -10.68 -1.59 8.57
N PRO A 47 -9.56 -0.92 8.93
CA PRO A 47 -9.46 -0.18 10.19
C PRO A 47 -10.21 1.17 10.12
N LYS A 48 -10.67 1.70 11.26
CA LYS A 48 -11.49 2.93 11.35
C LYS A 48 -10.91 4.11 10.55
N HIS A 49 -9.59 4.29 10.58
CA HIS A 49 -8.93 5.39 9.86
C HIS A 49 -8.94 5.20 8.32
N CYS A 50 -8.95 3.96 7.82
CA CYS A 50 -9.14 3.68 6.39
C CYS A 50 -10.61 3.82 5.98
N ARG A 51 -11.55 3.51 6.87
CA ARG A 51 -12.98 3.68 6.60
C ARG A 51 -13.37 5.15 6.45
N LYS A 52 -12.82 6.02 7.32
CA LYS A 52 -13.05 7.49 7.35
C LYS A 52 -11.93 8.28 6.67
N CYS A 53 -11.30 7.72 5.64
CA CYS A 53 -10.15 8.34 5.01
C CYS A 53 -10.58 9.49 4.10
N LYS A 54 -10.17 10.72 4.43
CA LYS A 54 -10.46 11.92 3.61
C LYS A 54 -10.00 11.81 2.15
N ILE A 55 -8.94 11.04 1.88
CA ILE A 55 -8.48 10.81 0.50
C ILE A 55 -9.48 9.93 -0.25
N LYS A 56 -10.00 8.88 0.39
CA LYS A 56 -11.04 7.99 -0.18
C LYS A 56 -12.30 8.79 -0.50
N ASP A 57 -12.75 9.62 0.44
CA ASP A 57 -13.92 10.47 0.26
C ASP A 57 -13.70 11.47 -0.90
N CYS A 58 -12.53 12.11 -0.93
CA CYS A 58 -12.19 13.09 -1.97
C CYS A 58 -12.16 12.49 -3.39
N VAL A 59 -11.62 11.28 -3.57
CA VAL A 59 -11.59 10.65 -4.90
C VAL A 59 -12.98 10.20 -5.34
N HIS A 60 -13.81 9.73 -4.39
CA HIS A 60 -15.21 9.40 -4.64
C HIS A 60 -16.02 10.64 -5.08
N GLU A 61 -15.93 11.75 -4.34
CA GLU A 61 -16.60 13.01 -4.68
C GLU A 61 -16.18 13.57 -6.05
N LYS A 62 -14.94 13.32 -6.47
CA LYS A 62 -14.40 13.76 -7.76
C LYS A 62 -14.67 12.78 -8.91
N GLY A 63 -15.24 11.61 -8.65
CA GLY A 63 -15.44 10.57 -9.65
C GLY A 63 -14.14 10.02 -10.24
N ILE A 64 -13.05 10.01 -9.47
CA ILE A 64 -11.75 9.45 -9.89
C ILE A 64 -11.35 8.29 -8.99
N THR A 65 -10.53 7.37 -9.50
CA THR A 65 -10.06 6.21 -8.72
C THR A 65 -8.73 6.50 -8.02
N TYR A 66 -7.79 7.13 -8.73
CA TYR A 66 -6.43 7.35 -8.25
C TYR A 66 -6.13 8.84 -8.15
N CYS A 67 -5.42 9.24 -7.10
CA CYS A 67 -5.08 10.65 -6.91
C CYS A 67 -4.20 11.17 -8.05
N PHE A 68 -3.38 10.34 -8.71
CA PHE A 68 -2.52 10.79 -9.82
C PHE A 68 -3.28 11.25 -11.06
N THR A 69 -4.58 10.93 -11.20
CA THR A 69 -5.41 11.45 -12.30
C THR A 69 -6.03 12.81 -11.99
N CYS A 70 -5.90 13.29 -10.75
CA CYS A 70 -6.37 14.60 -10.34
C CYS A 70 -5.42 15.69 -10.88
N ALA A 71 -5.96 16.71 -11.55
CA ALA A 71 -5.17 17.85 -12.06
C ALA A 71 -4.38 18.61 -10.97
N ARG A 72 -4.77 18.48 -9.70
CA ARG A 72 -4.07 19.10 -8.56
C ARG A 72 -3.01 18.19 -7.91
N PHE A 73 -2.76 17.02 -8.47
CA PHE A 73 -1.79 16.07 -7.92
C PHE A 73 -0.34 16.52 -8.16
N PRO A 74 0.56 16.43 -7.15
CA PRO A 74 0.29 16.07 -5.76
C PRO A 74 -0.28 17.24 -4.96
N CYS A 75 -1.50 17.06 -4.42
CA CYS A 75 -2.17 18.10 -3.63
C CYS A 75 -1.73 18.05 -2.15
N THR A 76 -2.16 19.02 -1.35
CA THR A 76 -1.79 19.13 0.08
C THR A 76 -2.10 17.87 0.89
N LEU A 77 -3.24 17.19 0.64
CA LEU A 77 -3.59 15.94 1.33
C LEU A 77 -2.55 14.84 1.08
N ILE A 78 -2.13 14.67 -0.19
CA ILE A 78 -1.11 13.69 -0.58
C ILE A 78 0.26 14.10 -0.06
N LYS A 79 0.66 15.37 -0.21
CA LYS A 79 1.95 15.87 0.29
C LYS A 79 2.11 15.69 1.81
N ASN A 80 1.04 15.84 2.57
CA ASN A 80 1.08 15.62 4.02
C ASN A 80 1.22 14.13 4.37
N LEU A 81 0.51 13.25 3.66
CA LEU A 81 0.64 11.81 3.83
C LEU A 81 2.05 11.33 3.45
N GLU A 82 2.56 11.82 2.32
CA GLU A 82 3.90 11.57 1.79
C GLU A 82 4.99 11.88 2.82
N LYS A 83 4.96 13.06 3.44
CA LYS A 83 5.91 13.44 4.51
C LYS A 83 5.92 12.42 5.66
N SER A 84 4.72 11.98 6.04
CA SER A 84 4.52 11.01 7.13
C SER A 84 5.10 9.62 6.79
N TYR A 85 4.85 9.16 5.55
CA TYR A 85 5.30 7.86 5.06
C TYR A 85 6.82 7.83 4.82
N ASN A 86 7.40 8.88 4.26
CA ASN A 86 8.85 8.99 4.12
C ASN A 86 9.54 8.94 5.48
N LYS A 87 9.08 9.76 6.45
CA LYS A 87 9.67 9.83 7.78
C LYS A 87 9.62 8.49 8.53
N ARG A 88 8.50 7.76 8.48
CA ARG A 88 8.33 6.53 9.27
C ARG A 88 8.78 5.26 8.55
N TYR A 89 8.62 5.22 7.23
CA TYR A 89 8.69 3.98 6.45
C TYR A 89 9.60 4.07 5.22
N LYS A 90 10.33 5.18 5.03
CA LYS A 90 11.24 5.41 3.90
C LYS A 90 10.59 5.01 2.56
N THR A 91 9.35 5.43 2.34
CA THR A 91 8.54 5.05 1.17
C THR A 91 7.77 6.26 0.66
N SER A 92 7.85 6.48 -0.65
CA SER A 92 7.14 7.56 -1.36
C SER A 92 5.87 7.03 -2.01
N LEU A 93 4.72 7.52 -1.54
CA LEU A 93 3.42 7.19 -2.11
C LEU A 93 3.18 7.97 -3.41
N ILE A 94 3.75 9.18 -3.51
CA ILE A 94 3.77 9.95 -4.76
C ILE A 94 4.55 9.20 -5.84
N ALA A 95 5.75 8.69 -5.53
CA ALA A 95 6.54 7.92 -6.49
C ALA A 95 5.81 6.66 -6.93
N ASN A 96 5.20 5.91 -6.00
CA ASN A 96 4.36 4.75 -6.33
C ASN A 96 3.21 5.12 -7.27
N SER A 97 2.52 6.22 -6.99
CA SER A 97 1.41 6.71 -7.82
C SER A 97 1.86 7.07 -9.24
N LEU A 98 2.98 7.80 -9.37
CA LEU A 98 3.55 8.16 -10.66
C LEU A 98 4.06 6.93 -11.43
N TYR A 99 4.63 5.96 -10.72
CA TYR A 99 5.08 4.71 -11.31
C TYR A 99 3.90 3.94 -11.92
N VAL A 100 2.80 3.75 -11.17
CA VAL A 100 1.59 3.10 -11.67
C VAL A 100 0.97 3.87 -12.83
N SER A 101 0.93 5.21 -12.75
CA SER A 101 0.43 6.05 -13.86
C SER A 101 1.22 5.83 -15.16
N ARG A 102 2.55 5.65 -15.07
CA ARG A 102 3.43 5.50 -16.23
C ARG A 102 3.54 4.06 -16.74
N TYR A 103 3.52 3.08 -15.85
CA TYR A 103 3.93 1.71 -16.14
C TYR A 103 2.85 0.66 -15.82
N GLY A 104 1.75 1.05 -15.18
CA GLY A 104 0.67 0.15 -14.77
C GLY A 104 0.95 -0.67 -13.51
N LEU A 105 -0.11 -1.29 -13.00
CA LEU A 105 -0.08 -2.08 -11.75
C LEU A 105 0.78 -3.34 -11.85
N ALA A 106 0.84 -4.00 -13.01
CA ALA A 106 1.63 -5.21 -13.20
C ALA A 106 3.12 -4.95 -12.98
N ARG A 107 3.67 -3.89 -13.60
CA ARG A 107 5.07 -3.48 -13.39
C ARG A 107 5.33 -3.01 -11.97
N PHE A 108 4.36 -2.30 -11.39
CA PHE A 108 4.46 -1.90 -9.99
C PHE A 108 4.54 -3.12 -9.08
N MET A 109 3.71 -4.15 -9.29
CA MET A 109 3.74 -5.36 -8.47
C MET A 109 5.07 -6.11 -8.58
N MET A 110 5.68 -6.19 -9.76
CA MET A 110 7.02 -6.76 -9.90
C MET A 110 8.06 -6.01 -9.06
N GLN A 111 8.03 -4.67 -9.09
CA GLN A 111 8.90 -3.83 -8.26
C GLN A 111 8.60 -3.99 -6.76
N GLN A 112 7.33 -4.08 -6.36
CA GLN A 112 6.95 -4.28 -4.97
C GLN A 112 7.32 -5.68 -4.46
N THR A 113 7.29 -6.69 -5.34
CA THR A 113 7.68 -8.07 -5.01
C THR A 113 9.16 -8.16 -4.68
N SER A 114 10.04 -7.56 -5.49
CA SER A 114 11.48 -7.53 -5.18
C SER A 114 11.79 -6.81 -3.87
N LEU A 115 10.92 -5.89 -3.46
CA LEU A 115 11.08 -5.10 -2.24
C LEU A 115 10.55 -5.78 -0.98
N TYR A 116 9.37 -6.39 -1.07
CA TYR A 116 8.61 -6.80 0.11
C TYR A 116 8.39 -8.31 0.19
N ALA A 117 8.85 -9.11 -0.78
CA ALA A 117 8.92 -10.55 -0.62
C ALA A 117 10.10 -10.92 0.30
N CYS A 118 9.84 -11.81 1.25
CA CYS A 118 10.85 -12.33 2.15
C CYS A 118 11.75 -13.31 1.41
N SER A 119 13.05 -13.01 1.34
CA SER A 119 14.05 -13.85 0.68
C SER A 119 14.19 -15.24 1.32
N VAL A 120 13.81 -15.40 2.59
CA VAL A 120 13.94 -16.67 3.32
C VAL A 120 12.75 -17.60 3.10
N CYS A 121 11.54 -17.06 2.94
CA CYS A 121 10.34 -17.89 2.89
C CYS A 121 9.30 -17.47 1.86
N GLY A 122 9.50 -16.41 1.08
CA GLY A 122 8.51 -15.86 0.15
C GLY A 122 7.29 -15.21 0.81
N GLY A 123 7.28 -15.07 2.14
CA GLY A 123 6.24 -14.33 2.87
C GLY A 123 6.31 -12.83 2.61
N ILE A 124 5.29 -12.07 3.01
CA ILE A 124 5.28 -10.61 2.85
C ILE A 124 5.97 -9.95 4.05
N TYR A 125 6.90 -9.03 3.81
CA TYR A 125 7.38 -8.06 4.80
C TYR A 125 6.34 -6.94 4.99
N SER A 126 5.87 -6.75 6.21
CA SER A 126 5.03 -5.59 6.53
C SER A 126 5.84 -4.30 6.43
N LEU A 127 5.35 -3.34 5.64
CA LEU A 127 5.95 -2.01 5.54
C LEU A 127 6.04 -1.34 6.91
N HIS A 128 5.00 -1.47 7.72
CA HIS A 128 4.86 -0.74 8.97
C HIS A 128 5.60 -1.43 10.12
N ASP A 129 5.53 -2.76 10.18
CA ASP A 129 6.07 -3.54 11.30
C ASP A 129 7.50 -4.04 11.03
N ARG A 130 7.96 -3.99 9.77
CA ARG A 130 9.30 -4.39 9.33
C ARG A 130 9.66 -5.82 9.70
N ILE A 131 8.68 -6.71 9.71
CA ILE A 131 8.87 -8.14 9.93
C ILE A 131 8.11 -8.95 8.88
N CYS A 132 8.61 -10.14 8.58
CA CYS A 132 7.95 -11.09 7.69
C CYS A 132 6.72 -11.67 8.38
N THR A 133 5.59 -11.69 7.67
CA THR A 133 4.30 -12.21 8.15
C THR A 133 4.28 -13.73 8.33
N GLU A 134 5.27 -14.45 7.80
CA GLU A 134 5.36 -15.91 7.89
C GLU A 134 6.46 -16.36 8.85
N CYS A 135 7.70 -15.94 8.64
CA CYS A 135 8.85 -16.42 9.43
C CYS A 135 9.33 -15.46 10.53
N GLY A 136 8.77 -14.24 10.62
CA GLY A 136 9.18 -13.26 11.64
C GLY A 136 10.51 -12.54 11.38
N ASN A 137 11.26 -12.90 10.33
CA ASN A 137 12.51 -12.22 9.98
C ASN A 137 12.33 -10.72 9.81
N THR A 138 13.33 -9.93 10.19
CA THR A 138 13.31 -8.47 10.08
C THR A 138 13.57 -8.00 8.65
N PHE A 139 12.92 -6.89 8.30
CA PHE A 139 13.09 -6.19 7.03
C PHE A 139 14.02 -4.99 7.23
N HIS A 140 15.15 -5.00 6.52
CA HIS A 140 16.07 -3.87 6.45
C HIS A 140 16.00 -3.27 5.06
N LYS A 141 15.22 -2.19 4.90
CA LYS A 141 15.21 -1.42 3.66
C LYS A 141 16.56 -0.69 3.55
N THR A 142 17.46 -1.22 2.73
CA THR A 142 18.74 -0.56 2.40
C THR A 142 18.47 0.77 1.69
N GLU A 143 19.31 1.78 1.93
CA GLU A 143 19.11 3.17 1.48
C GLU A 143 19.27 3.37 -0.02
N LEU A 144 19.64 2.32 -0.76
CA LEU A 144 19.85 2.32 -2.19
C LEU A 144 18.57 1.94 -2.95
N GLN A 145 17.57 2.82 -2.93
CA GLN A 145 16.48 2.87 -3.91
C GLN A 145 15.93 4.28 -4.07
#